data_AF-A1K8Q4-F1
#
_entry.id   AF-A1K8Q4-F1
#
_cell.length_a   1.000
_cell.length_b   1.000
_cell.length_c   1.000
_cell.angle_alpha   90.00
_cell.angle_beta   90.00
_cell.angle_gamma   90.00
#
_symmetry.space_group_name_H-M   'P 1'
#
loop_
_entity.id
_entity.type
_entity.pdbx_description
1 polymer ?
#
loop_
_entity_poly.entity_id
_entity_poly.type
_entity_poly.pdbx_seq_one_letter_code
_entity_poly.pdbx_strand_id
1 'polypeptide(L)'
;MTASVPLRALAGTALAVLVLGTGCDFFDRRDRAAPEIAFMSHGDGYAAKPDFARLEYEHPLAPADLYKITPANLSFLDQEQVDQIYARLTAGPIPDGAFDGDLFFPRGGSGRLRLSEIAGGGLKSLAVNVGGAKLDLIGETLWKGKVFFRDQRLLRNRIEDLAPLRQLGLVQDSAEQPLATTRIDGKEQWLLFPAKLYCGQSLLDGRRESIIIDYAFTDQLPGYRRMPDVMAGRDGFAIRDEIRMIYPGFYLGRAYMDRVFVVNFLLYNKEIAERAREDFVKTGKVQEDCWGGTQQRVAAIRSQG
;
A
#
# COMPACT_ATOMS: atom_id res chain seq x y z
N MET A 1 -30.65 19.70 -83.57
CA MET A 1 -31.56 19.23 -82.51
C MET A 1 -31.12 17.84 -82.08
N THR A 2 -30.33 17.74 -81.02
CA THR A 2 -30.27 16.56 -80.14
C THR A 2 -29.61 17.01 -78.84
N ALA A 3 -30.24 16.63 -77.76
CA ALA A 3 -30.08 17.19 -76.43
C ALA A 3 -28.85 16.67 -75.68
N SER A 4 -28.47 17.49 -74.71
CA SER A 4 -27.45 17.35 -73.69
C SER A 4 -27.85 16.40 -72.53
N VAL A 5 -26.88 16.20 -71.61
CA VAL A 5 -26.98 15.80 -70.16
C VAL A 5 -26.50 14.33 -69.85
N PRO A 6 -25.73 14.05 -68.77
CA PRO A 6 -24.27 14.25 -68.72
C PRO A 6 -23.49 13.06 -68.10
N LEU A 7 -22.18 13.23 -68.06
CA LEU A 7 -21.15 12.44 -67.39
C LEU A 7 -21.43 12.29 -65.87
N ARG A 8 -21.65 11.07 -65.38
CA ARG A 8 -21.54 10.74 -63.94
C ARG A 8 -20.19 10.07 -63.71
N ALA A 9 -19.26 10.85 -63.18
CA ALA A 9 -18.02 10.35 -62.59
C ALA A 9 -18.38 9.52 -61.35
N LEU A 10 -18.04 8.23 -61.38
CA LEU A 10 -17.95 7.38 -60.20
C LEU A 10 -16.73 7.86 -59.40
N ALA A 11 -16.97 8.72 -58.42
CA ALA A 11 -16.00 9.05 -57.40
C ALA A 11 -15.71 7.78 -56.59
N GLY A 12 -14.55 7.17 -56.84
CA GLY A 12 -14.00 6.13 -55.98
C GLY A 12 -13.62 6.75 -54.64
N THR A 13 -14.48 6.59 -53.65
CA THR A 13 -14.13 6.82 -52.25
C THR A 13 -13.20 5.70 -51.81
N ALA A 14 -11.90 5.98 -51.86
CA ALA A 14 -10.90 5.22 -51.11
C ALA A 14 -11.24 5.37 -49.62
N LEU A 15 -11.87 4.35 -49.05
CA LEU A 15 -12.09 4.22 -47.62
C LEU A 15 -10.71 3.98 -46.98
N ALA A 16 -10.03 5.06 -46.61
CA ALA A 16 -8.87 4.99 -45.74
C ALA A 16 -9.37 4.45 -44.39
N VAL A 17 -9.19 3.14 -44.18
CA VAL A 17 -9.33 2.50 -42.88
C VAL A 17 -8.20 3.06 -42.02
N LEU A 18 -8.47 4.19 -41.37
CA LEU A 18 -7.73 4.65 -40.21
C LEU A 18 -7.98 3.59 -39.13
N VAL A 19 -7.05 2.65 -39.02
CA VAL A 19 -6.84 1.86 -37.81
C VAL A 19 -6.42 2.86 -36.73
N LEU A 20 -7.42 3.48 -36.09
CA LEU A 20 -7.24 4.08 -34.78
C LEU A 20 -6.99 2.92 -33.83
N GLY A 21 -5.72 2.57 -33.66
CA GLY A 21 -5.25 1.83 -32.50
C GLY A 21 -5.53 2.67 -31.26
N THR A 22 -6.76 2.59 -30.76
CA THR A 22 -7.11 3.09 -29.45
C THR A 22 -6.46 2.15 -28.44
N GLY A 23 -5.49 2.70 -27.71
CA GLY A 23 -4.86 2.05 -26.55
C GLY A 23 -5.87 1.80 -25.44
N CYS A 24 -6.75 0.83 -25.65
CA CYS A 24 -7.72 0.32 -24.69
C CYS A 24 -7.46 -1.17 -24.42
N ASP A 25 -6.19 -1.52 -24.19
CA ASP A 25 -5.80 -2.75 -23.48
C ASP A 25 -5.24 -2.42 -22.07
N PHE A 26 -5.47 -1.19 -21.61
CA PHE A 26 -4.87 -0.61 -20.40
C PHE A 26 -5.61 -0.89 -19.10
N PHE A 27 -6.73 -1.62 -19.15
CA PHE A 27 -7.45 -2.07 -17.96
C PHE A 27 -7.56 -3.58 -18.01
N ASP A 28 -6.62 -4.26 -17.36
CA ASP A 28 -6.71 -5.70 -17.15
C ASP A 28 -8.06 -6.01 -16.46
N ARG A 29 -8.77 -7.04 -16.92
CA ARG A 29 -10.01 -7.49 -16.25
C ARG A 29 -9.77 -7.76 -14.76
N ARG A 30 -8.54 -8.13 -14.39
CA ARG A 30 -8.08 -8.35 -13.01
C ARG A 30 -8.21 -7.12 -12.10
N ASP A 31 -8.29 -5.90 -12.66
CA ASP A 31 -8.41 -4.66 -11.89
C ASP A 31 -9.87 -4.22 -11.66
N ARG A 32 -10.85 -4.96 -12.19
CA ARG A 32 -12.28 -4.61 -12.13
C ARG A 32 -13.12 -5.55 -11.26
N ALA A 33 -12.50 -6.54 -10.63
CA ALA A 33 -13.14 -7.52 -9.77
C ALA A 33 -12.17 -7.96 -8.68
N ALA A 34 -12.68 -8.55 -7.60
CA ALA A 34 -11.85 -9.13 -6.55
C ALA A 34 -10.88 -10.19 -7.12
N PRO A 35 -9.67 -10.33 -6.55
CA PRO A 35 -8.70 -11.33 -7.00
C PRO A 35 -9.27 -12.75 -6.89
N GLU A 36 -9.06 -13.57 -7.92
CA GLU A 36 -9.54 -14.96 -7.99
C GLU A 36 -8.65 -15.91 -7.16
N ILE A 37 -8.76 -15.79 -5.84
CA ILE A 37 -8.08 -16.62 -4.83
C ILE A 37 -9.09 -17.20 -3.84
N ALA A 38 -8.73 -18.32 -3.22
CA ALA A 38 -9.58 -18.98 -2.23
C ALA A 38 -9.56 -18.26 -0.88
N PHE A 39 -10.70 -18.25 -0.20
CA PHE A 39 -10.91 -17.73 1.14
C PHE A 39 -11.68 -18.77 1.96
N MET A 40 -11.46 -18.82 3.27
CA MET A 40 -12.37 -19.50 4.17
C MET A 40 -13.64 -18.67 4.36
N SER A 41 -14.76 -19.35 4.64
CA SER A 41 -16.00 -18.68 5.05
C SER A 41 -15.80 -17.90 6.34
N HIS A 42 -16.43 -16.72 6.43
CA HIS A 42 -16.43 -15.88 7.61
C HIS A 42 -17.80 -15.25 7.86
N GLY A 43 -18.01 -14.75 9.07
CA GLY A 43 -19.18 -13.93 9.45
C GLY A 43 -18.78 -12.74 10.31
N ASP A 44 -19.75 -11.90 10.68
CA ASP A 44 -19.48 -10.62 11.35
C ASP A 44 -18.94 -10.77 12.78
N GLY A 45 -19.31 -11.84 13.48
CA GLY A 45 -18.88 -12.10 14.85
C GLY A 45 -17.47 -12.67 14.95
N TYR A 46 -16.74 -12.34 16.03
CA TYR A 46 -15.37 -12.83 16.24
C TYR A 46 -15.26 -14.36 16.15
N ALA A 47 -16.21 -15.09 16.72
CA ALA A 47 -16.24 -16.56 16.69
C ALA A 47 -16.46 -17.16 15.29
N ALA A 48 -16.92 -16.36 14.33
CA ALA A 48 -17.14 -16.76 12.94
C ALA A 48 -15.94 -16.43 12.04
N LYS A 49 -14.87 -15.83 12.58
CA LYS A 49 -13.63 -15.58 11.85
C LYS A 49 -12.83 -16.88 11.69
N PRO A 50 -12.15 -17.08 10.55
CA PRO A 50 -11.36 -18.28 10.32
C PRO A 50 -10.11 -18.32 11.21
N ASP A 51 -9.70 -19.53 11.59
CA ASP A 51 -8.37 -19.77 12.14
C ASP A 51 -7.33 -19.58 11.02
N PHE A 52 -6.40 -18.64 11.19
CA PHE A 52 -5.41 -18.33 10.15
C PHE A 52 -4.40 -19.45 9.88
N ALA A 53 -4.08 -20.29 10.87
CA ALA A 53 -3.21 -21.45 10.64
C ALA A 53 -3.90 -22.50 9.79
N ARG A 54 -5.20 -22.72 10.03
CA ARG A 54 -6.05 -23.59 9.21
C ARG A 54 -6.24 -23.04 7.80
N LEU A 55 -6.54 -21.74 7.67
CA LEU A 55 -6.68 -21.06 6.39
C LEU A 55 -5.44 -21.24 5.51
N GLU A 56 -4.26 -21.02 6.08
CA GLU A 56 -3.01 -21.14 5.33
C GLU A 56 -2.69 -22.58 4.94
N TYR A 57 -3.08 -23.55 5.77
CA TYR A 57 -2.92 -24.97 5.47
C TYR A 57 -3.89 -25.44 4.37
N GLU A 58 -5.18 -25.08 4.45
CA GLU A 58 -6.22 -25.52 3.51
C GLU A 58 -6.20 -24.73 2.19
N HIS A 59 -5.83 -23.44 2.25
CA HIS A 59 -5.85 -22.51 1.12
C HIS A 59 -4.54 -21.69 1.02
N PRO A 60 -3.38 -22.36 0.82
CA PRO A 60 -2.11 -21.68 0.64
C PRO A 60 -2.14 -20.84 -0.63
N LEU A 61 -1.51 -19.65 -0.58
CA LEU A 61 -1.32 -18.82 -1.78
C LEU A 61 -0.07 -19.29 -2.54
N ALA A 62 -0.21 -19.72 -3.78
CA ALA A 62 0.94 -19.98 -4.65
C ALA A 62 1.52 -18.66 -5.19
N PRO A 63 2.78 -18.63 -5.69
CA PRO A 63 3.36 -17.44 -6.32
C PRO A 63 2.49 -16.89 -7.46
N ALA A 64 1.86 -17.77 -8.25
CA ALA A 64 0.94 -17.36 -9.30
C ALA A 64 -0.36 -16.72 -8.77
N ASP A 65 -0.85 -17.15 -7.59
CA ASP A 65 -2.02 -16.55 -6.94
C ASP A 65 -1.71 -15.15 -6.42
N LEU A 66 -0.50 -14.94 -5.90
CA LEU A 66 -0.05 -13.62 -5.42
C LEU A 66 -0.08 -12.58 -6.55
N TYR A 67 0.28 -12.95 -7.78
CA TYR A 67 0.19 -12.06 -8.96
C TYR A 67 -1.23 -11.85 -9.51
N LYS A 68 -2.26 -12.51 -8.94
CA LYS A 68 -3.66 -12.14 -9.19
C LYS A 68 -4.09 -10.95 -8.34
N ILE A 69 -3.36 -10.64 -7.26
CA ILE A 69 -3.62 -9.51 -6.38
C ILE A 69 -2.97 -8.27 -6.99
N THR A 70 -3.74 -7.21 -7.19
CA THR A 70 -3.27 -5.93 -7.72
C THR A 70 -3.64 -4.81 -6.76
N PRO A 71 -2.96 -3.66 -6.81
CA PRO A 71 -3.37 -2.50 -6.02
C PRO A 71 -4.84 -2.12 -6.22
N ALA A 72 -5.33 -2.17 -7.46
CA ALA A 72 -6.70 -1.82 -7.79
C ALA A 72 -7.72 -2.81 -7.20
N ASN A 73 -7.44 -4.11 -7.25
CA ASN A 73 -8.45 -5.12 -6.98
C ASN A 73 -8.69 -5.45 -5.51
N LEU A 74 -7.79 -5.05 -4.62
CA LEU A 74 -7.94 -5.22 -3.17
C LEU A 74 -9.13 -4.45 -2.60
N SER A 75 -9.52 -3.33 -3.22
CA SER A 75 -10.70 -2.54 -2.83
C SER A 75 -12.04 -3.29 -3.02
N PHE A 76 -12.06 -4.37 -3.81
CA PHE A 76 -13.23 -5.21 -4.00
C PHE A 76 -13.36 -6.32 -2.95
N LEU A 77 -12.40 -6.47 -2.05
CA LEU A 77 -12.50 -7.40 -0.93
C LEU A 77 -13.16 -6.74 0.27
N ASP A 78 -13.79 -7.52 1.14
CA ASP A 78 -14.11 -7.04 2.49
C ASP A 78 -12.88 -7.09 3.41
N GLN A 79 -12.99 -6.52 4.61
CA GLN A 79 -11.84 -6.43 5.54
C GLN A 79 -11.34 -7.81 5.98
N GLU A 80 -12.23 -8.79 6.18
CA GLU A 80 -11.83 -10.12 6.62
C GLU A 80 -11.09 -10.86 5.51
N GLN A 81 -11.50 -10.71 4.26
CA GLN A 81 -10.77 -11.23 3.11
C GLN A 81 -9.37 -10.62 3.00
N VAL A 82 -9.21 -9.32 3.29
CA VAL A 82 -7.88 -8.67 3.35
C VAL A 82 -7.04 -9.23 4.50
N ASP A 83 -7.64 -9.43 5.67
CA ASP A 83 -6.97 -10.06 6.83
C ASP A 83 -6.51 -11.49 6.50
N GLN A 84 -7.36 -12.27 5.83
CA GLN A 84 -7.04 -13.61 5.34
C GLN A 84 -5.88 -13.59 4.34
N ILE A 85 -5.77 -12.61 3.44
CA ILE A 85 -4.59 -12.45 2.58
C ILE A 85 -3.36 -12.18 3.45
N TYR A 86 -3.40 -11.15 4.30
CA TYR A 86 -2.26 -10.72 5.11
C TYR A 86 -1.70 -11.85 5.99
N ALA A 87 -2.58 -12.64 6.60
CA ALA A 87 -2.21 -13.77 7.45
C ALA A 87 -1.46 -14.90 6.71
N ARG A 88 -1.60 -14.98 5.38
CA ARG A 88 -0.90 -15.97 4.53
C ARG A 88 0.38 -15.43 3.91
N LEU A 89 0.66 -14.13 4.04
CA LEU A 89 1.89 -13.52 3.53
C LEU A 89 3.07 -13.78 4.49
N THR A 90 4.27 -13.79 3.92
CA THR A 90 5.52 -13.64 4.67
C THR A 90 5.92 -12.17 4.70
N ALA A 91 6.87 -11.82 5.56
CA ALA A 91 7.40 -10.46 5.60
C ALA A 91 8.07 -10.08 4.27
N GLY A 92 8.83 -11.00 3.68
CA GLY A 92 9.71 -10.72 2.55
C GLY A 92 10.97 -9.96 2.99
N PRO A 93 11.72 -9.38 2.03
CA PRO A 93 12.83 -8.52 2.36
C PRO A 93 12.31 -7.17 2.86
N ILE A 94 13.07 -6.52 3.73
CA ILE A 94 12.80 -5.10 4.03
C ILE A 94 12.93 -4.32 2.72
N PRO A 95 11.95 -3.48 2.34
CA PRO A 95 12.04 -2.70 1.11
C PRO A 95 13.28 -1.80 1.13
N ASP A 96 13.79 -1.49 -0.05
CA ASP A 96 14.89 -0.55 -0.22
C ASP A 96 14.60 0.39 -1.39
N GLY A 97 14.90 1.67 -1.21
CA GLY A 97 14.59 2.72 -2.17
C GLY A 97 13.14 3.23 -2.11
N ALA A 98 12.70 3.83 -3.21
CA ALA A 98 11.43 4.54 -3.30
C ALA A 98 10.26 3.60 -3.65
N PHE A 99 9.16 3.74 -2.93
CA PHE A 99 7.89 3.05 -3.19
C PHE A 99 6.76 4.08 -3.24
N ASP A 100 5.86 3.90 -4.19
CA ASP A 100 4.58 4.59 -4.21
C ASP A 100 3.66 3.93 -3.18
N GLY A 101 2.87 4.73 -2.49
CA GLY A 101 1.91 4.20 -1.53
C GLY A 101 0.52 4.72 -1.77
N ASP A 102 -0.46 3.98 -1.27
CA ASP A 102 -1.86 4.37 -1.34
C ASP A 102 -2.63 3.81 -0.15
N LEU A 103 -3.64 4.54 0.30
CA LEU A 103 -4.61 4.03 1.26
C LEU A 103 -5.72 3.33 0.50
N PHE A 104 -6.22 2.22 1.02
CA PHE A 104 -7.43 1.62 0.46
C PHE A 104 -8.38 1.16 1.55
N PHE A 105 -9.66 1.25 1.23
CA PHE A 105 -10.75 0.83 2.10
C PHE A 105 -11.41 -0.39 1.48
N PRO A 106 -11.38 -1.55 2.16
CA PRO A 106 -12.13 -2.72 1.73
C PRO A 106 -13.62 -2.40 1.62
N ARG A 107 -14.33 -3.13 0.77
CA ARG A 107 -15.78 -3.00 0.59
C ARG A 107 -16.50 -3.10 1.94
N GLY A 108 -17.38 -2.14 2.21
CA GLY A 108 -18.11 -2.06 3.48
C GLY A 108 -17.37 -1.31 4.59
N GLY A 109 -16.07 -1.02 4.42
CA GLY A 109 -15.36 -0.04 5.25
C GLY A 109 -15.85 1.37 4.93
N SER A 110 -16.11 2.19 5.95
CA SER A 110 -16.44 3.60 5.74
C SER A 110 -15.23 4.29 5.08
N GLY A 111 -15.35 4.70 3.82
CA GLY A 111 -14.29 5.33 3.02
C GLY A 111 -13.86 6.74 3.47
N ARG A 112 -14.00 7.08 4.75
CA ARG A 112 -13.40 8.24 5.39
C ARG A 112 -12.72 7.77 6.66
N LEU A 113 -11.45 8.14 6.84
CA LEU A 113 -10.73 7.98 8.09
C LEU A 113 -11.45 8.76 9.19
N ARG A 114 -12.51 8.21 9.78
CA ARG A 114 -13.11 8.81 10.97
C ARG A 114 -12.20 8.48 12.15
N LEU A 115 -11.01 9.09 12.18
CA LEU A 115 -10.14 9.11 13.35
C LEU A 115 -10.93 9.54 14.60
N SER A 116 -11.97 10.38 14.42
CA SER A 116 -12.92 10.76 15.46
C SER A 116 -13.79 9.63 16.01
N GLU A 117 -14.07 8.57 15.25
CA GLU A 117 -14.80 7.38 15.70
C GLU A 117 -13.86 6.38 16.42
N ILE A 118 -12.62 6.26 15.93
CA ILE A 118 -11.56 5.46 16.59
C ILE A 118 -11.11 6.13 17.91
N ALA A 119 -11.19 7.46 17.99
CA ALA A 119 -10.86 8.28 19.16
C ALA A 119 -11.93 8.29 20.28
N GLY A 120 -13.09 7.67 20.08
CA GLY A 120 -14.25 7.75 20.98
C GLY A 120 -14.07 7.20 22.40
N GLY A 121 -12.96 6.54 22.71
CA GLY A 121 -12.68 5.97 24.03
C GLY A 121 -11.44 6.53 24.75
N GLY A 122 -10.42 6.98 24.02
CA GLY A 122 -9.10 7.31 24.61
C GLY A 122 -8.60 8.74 24.39
N LEU A 123 -9.25 9.52 23.52
CA LEU A 123 -8.71 10.79 23.02
C LEU A 123 -9.36 12.06 23.60
N LYS A 124 -10.02 11.96 24.77
CA LYS A 124 -10.61 13.13 25.45
C LYS A 124 -9.61 14.27 25.73
N SER A 125 -8.29 14.04 25.67
CA SER A 125 -7.29 15.09 25.88
C SER A 125 -6.76 15.77 24.60
N LEU A 126 -6.96 15.20 23.40
CA LEU A 126 -6.38 15.75 22.16
C LEU A 126 -7.35 16.63 21.35
N ALA A 127 -8.67 16.50 21.61
CA ALA A 127 -9.68 17.32 20.94
C ALA A 127 -9.60 18.83 21.28
N VAL A 128 -8.80 19.21 22.29
CA VAL A 128 -8.77 20.58 22.82
C VAL A 128 -7.82 21.51 22.05
N ASN A 129 -6.84 20.99 21.28
CA ASN A 129 -5.78 21.85 20.70
C ASN A 129 -5.53 21.74 19.19
N VAL A 130 -6.21 20.85 18.45
CA VAL A 130 -6.09 20.81 16.98
C VAL A 130 -7.34 21.40 16.37
N GLY A 131 -7.34 22.73 16.17
CA GLY A 131 -8.44 23.44 15.55
C GLY A 131 -8.75 22.88 14.16
N GLY A 132 -9.84 22.12 14.03
CA GLY A 132 -10.54 21.82 12.76
C GLY A 132 -9.73 21.21 11.61
N ALA A 133 -8.51 20.72 11.84
CA ALA A 133 -7.67 20.16 10.78
C ALA A 133 -8.29 18.87 10.24
N LYS A 134 -8.43 18.77 8.91
CA LYS A 134 -8.92 17.58 8.22
C LYS A 134 -7.88 16.46 8.33
N LEU A 135 -7.97 15.64 9.38
CA LEU A 135 -7.09 14.50 9.64
C LEU A 135 -6.95 13.56 8.43
N ASP A 136 -8.03 13.43 7.63
CA ASP A 136 -8.07 12.66 6.38
C ASP A 136 -7.02 13.11 5.36
N LEU A 137 -6.80 14.43 5.20
CA LEU A 137 -5.86 15.01 4.22
C LEU A 137 -4.40 14.78 4.62
N ILE A 138 -4.12 14.75 5.93
CA ILE A 138 -2.81 14.43 6.47
C ILE A 138 -2.53 12.94 6.22
N GLY A 139 -3.51 12.08 6.50
CA GLY A 139 -3.43 10.64 6.20
C GLY A 139 -3.10 10.38 4.73
N GLU A 140 -3.91 10.85 3.79
CA GLU A 140 -3.64 10.58 2.38
C GLU A 140 -2.25 11.11 1.92
N THR A 141 -1.85 12.29 2.37
CA THR A 141 -0.55 12.88 2.00
C THR A 141 0.65 12.10 2.55
N LEU A 142 0.56 11.57 3.78
CA LEU A 142 1.64 10.82 4.42
C LEU A 142 1.88 9.44 3.81
N TRP A 143 0.84 8.82 3.26
CA TRP A 143 0.92 7.46 2.72
C TRP A 143 1.20 7.39 1.21
N LYS A 144 1.18 8.51 0.47
CA LYS A 144 1.40 8.56 -1.00
C LYS A 144 2.77 8.07 -1.48
N GLY A 145 3.79 8.12 -0.64
CA GLY A 145 5.12 7.67 -1.03
C GLY A 145 6.02 7.47 0.16
N LYS A 146 6.92 6.50 0.06
CA LYS A 146 7.89 6.19 1.10
C LYS A 146 9.25 5.92 0.48
N VAL A 147 10.31 6.27 1.18
CA VAL A 147 11.68 5.92 0.84
C VAL A 147 12.26 5.13 1.98
N PHE A 148 12.71 3.92 1.68
CA PHE A 148 13.33 3.00 2.61
C PHE A 148 14.85 3.06 2.45
N PHE A 149 15.55 3.20 3.57
CA PHE A 149 16.99 3.08 3.67
C PHE A 149 17.27 1.81 4.46
N ARG A 150 17.27 0.66 3.77
CA ARG A 150 17.26 -0.66 4.41
C ARG A 150 18.42 -0.84 5.39
N ASP A 151 19.63 -0.49 4.96
CA ASP A 151 20.86 -0.64 5.75
C ASP A 151 20.86 0.26 7.00
N GLN A 152 20.16 1.39 6.94
CA GLN A 152 20.05 2.33 8.06
C GLN A 152 18.87 2.01 8.97
N ARG A 153 18.04 1.01 8.62
CA ARG A 153 16.79 0.69 9.31
C ARG A 153 15.90 1.93 9.49
N LEU A 154 15.83 2.75 8.44
CA LEU A 154 15.15 4.04 8.42
C LEU A 154 14.17 4.13 7.25
N LEU A 155 13.00 4.68 7.51
CA LEU A 155 12.02 5.09 6.51
C LEU A 155 11.80 6.59 6.59
N ARG A 156 11.48 7.20 5.44
CA ARG A 156 10.92 8.56 5.38
C ARG A 156 9.70 8.58 4.46
N ASN A 157 8.70 9.36 4.83
CA ASN A 157 7.56 9.64 3.96
C ASN A 157 7.98 10.67 2.92
N ARG A 158 7.53 10.45 1.68
CA ARG A 158 7.86 11.24 0.50
C ARG A 158 6.69 12.14 0.16
N ILE A 159 6.92 13.44 0.25
CA ILE A 159 5.87 14.45 0.07
C ILE A 159 6.18 15.24 -1.20
N GLU A 160 5.24 15.28 -2.14
CA GLU A 160 5.38 16.04 -3.40
C GLU A 160 4.88 17.48 -3.29
N ASP A 161 3.99 17.75 -2.34
CA ASP A 161 3.41 19.07 -2.12
C ASP A 161 3.32 19.36 -0.62
N LEU A 162 4.09 20.36 -0.17
CA LEU A 162 4.07 20.83 1.21
C LEU A 162 2.92 21.80 1.51
N ALA A 163 2.20 22.31 0.51
CA ALA A 163 1.17 23.33 0.73
C ALA A 163 0.12 22.90 1.77
N PRO A 164 -0.42 21.67 1.76
CA PRO A 164 -1.36 21.22 2.79
C PRO A 164 -0.74 21.23 4.20
N LEU A 165 0.51 20.79 4.32
CA LEU A 165 1.21 20.72 5.61
C LEU A 165 1.56 22.12 6.14
N ARG A 166 1.95 23.04 5.25
CA ARG A 166 2.22 24.45 5.60
C ARG A 166 0.95 25.17 6.03
N GLN A 167 -0.17 24.98 5.33
CA GLN A 167 -1.46 25.60 5.68
C GLN A 167 -1.94 25.18 7.08
N LEU A 168 -1.62 23.94 7.49
CA LEU A 168 -1.94 23.41 8.81
C LEU A 168 -0.90 23.78 9.88
N GLY A 169 0.13 24.54 9.54
CA GLY A 169 1.22 24.92 10.46
C GLY A 169 2.09 23.74 10.90
N LEU A 170 2.00 22.60 10.21
CA LEU A 170 2.69 21.35 10.55
C LEU A 170 4.14 21.37 10.12
N VAL A 171 4.45 22.07 9.03
CA VAL A 171 5.80 22.19 8.48
C VAL A 171 6.15 23.66 8.35
N GLN A 172 7.29 24.04 8.90
CA GLN A 172 7.90 25.36 8.74
C GLN A 172 9.30 25.18 8.16
N ASP A 173 9.58 25.92 7.10
CA ASP A 173 10.92 26.02 6.54
C ASP A 173 11.75 26.97 7.40
N SER A 174 12.95 26.54 7.77
CA SER A 174 13.96 27.40 8.38
C SER A 174 15.24 27.25 7.59
N ALA A 175 15.89 28.38 7.28
CA ALA A 175 17.20 28.38 6.64
C ALA A 175 18.27 27.68 7.50
N GLU A 176 18.06 27.62 8.82
CA GLU A 176 18.97 27.00 9.78
C GLU A 176 18.81 25.47 9.81
N GLN A 177 17.65 24.96 9.38
CA GLN A 177 17.34 23.52 9.34
C GLN A 177 16.51 23.20 8.08
N PRO A 178 17.12 23.17 6.89
CA PRO A 178 16.38 22.88 5.66
C PRO A 178 15.77 21.48 5.69
N LEU A 179 14.61 21.33 5.05
CA LEU A 179 13.99 20.03 4.88
C LEU A 179 14.84 19.15 3.96
N ALA A 180 15.03 17.89 4.34
CA ALA A 180 15.68 16.93 3.47
C ALA A 180 14.85 16.72 2.20
N THR A 181 15.48 16.75 1.04
CA THR A 181 14.85 16.46 -0.24
C THR A 181 15.54 15.27 -0.93
N THR A 182 14.82 14.68 -1.86
CA THR A 182 15.35 13.69 -2.81
C THR A 182 14.78 13.97 -4.19
N ARG A 183 15.36 13.32 -5.21
CA ARG A 183 14.87 13.40 -6.58
C ARG A 183 14.46 12.02 -7.06
N ILE A 184 13.16 11.82 -7.26
CA ILE A 184 12.57 10.60 -7.84
C ILE A 184 11.78 11.02 -9.08
N ASP A 185 11.93 10.28 -10.18
CA ASP A 185 11.28 10.55 -11.46
C ASP A 185 11.46 11.99 -11.96
N GLY A 186 12.65 12.55 -11.70
CA GLY A 186 13.00 13.91 -12.10
C GLY A 186 12.35 15.03 -11.27
N LYS A 187 11.48 14.71 -10.31
CA LYS A 187 10.82 15.66 -9.41
C LYS A 187 11.55 15.74 -8.07
N GLU A 188 11.70 16.95 -7.54
CA GLU A 188 12.13 17.15 -6.16
C GLU A 188 10.97 16.84 -5.21
N GLN A 189 11.24 16.06 -4.18
CA GLN A 189 10.26 15.68 -3.17
C GLN A 189 10.89 15.80 -1.78
N TRP A 190 10.08 16.16 -0.80
CA TRP A 190 10.51 16.31 0.59
C TRP A 190 10.43 14.98 1.34
N LEU A 191 11.39 14.77 2.23
CA LEU A 191 11.49 13.60 3.08
C LEU A 191 11.19 13.98 4.53
N LEU A 192 10.01 13.58 5.01
CA LEU A 192 9.48 13.92 6.33
C LEU A 192 9.10 12.66 7.12
N PHE A 193 8.75 12.82 8.40
CA PHE A 193 8.21 11.76 9.25
C PHE A 193 9.10 10.51 9.29
N PRO A 194 10.32 10.61 9.83
CA PRO A 194 11.21 9.47 9.88
C PRO A 194 10.64 8.37 10.79
N ALA A 195 10.75 7.12 10.36
CA ALA A 195 10.30 5.95 11.13
C ALA A 195 11.39 4.88 11.17
N LYS A 196 11.41 4.12 12.27
CA LYS A 196 12.38 3.04 12.49
C LYS A 196 11.87 1.77 11.83
N LEU A 197 12.75 1.06 11.13
CA LEU A 197 12.45 -0.20 10.47
C LEU A 197 13.01 -1.38 11.26
N TYR A 198 12.20 -2.38 11.57
CA TYR A 198 12.67 -3.61 12.21
C TYR A 198 11.71 -4.78 11.97
N CYS A 199 12.14 -5.99 12.30
CA CYS A 199 11.28 -7.16 12.31
C CYS A 199 10.62 -7.28 13.69
N GLY A 200 9.30 -7.45 13.71
CA GLY A 200 8.56 -7.55 14.95
C GLY A 200 7.27 -8.32 14.80
N GLN A 201 6.72 -8.75 15.93
CA GLN A 201 5.49 -9.55 15.94
C GLN A 201 4.32 -8.79 15.32
N SER A 202 3.57 -9.43 14.42
CA SER A 202 2.33 -8.86 13.86
C SER A 202 1.23 -8.78 14.92
N LEU A 203 0.46 -7.69 14.88
CA LEU A 203 -0.72 -7.51 15.74
C LEU A 203 -1.96 -8.24 15.21
N LEU A 204 -2.03 -8.55 13.91
CA LEU A 204 -3.09 -9.36 13.34
C LEU A 204 -2.81 -10.86 13.50
N ASP A 205 -1.58 -11.28 13.22
CA ASP A 205 -1.20 -12.69 13.16
C ASP A 205 0.12 -12.97 13.89
N GLY A 206 0.00 -13.33 15.16
CA GLY A 206 1.10 -13.60 16.09
C GLY A 206 1.97 -14.83 15.76
N ARG A 207 1.70 -15.56 14.68
CA ARG A 207 2.47 -16.76 14.30
C ARG A 207 3.78 -16.45 13.60
N ARG A 208 3.97 -15.22 13.11
CA ARG A 208 5.18 -14.77 12.40
C ARG A 208 5.38 -13.27 12.50
N GLU A 209 6.59 -12.83 12.20
CA GLU A 209 6.93 -11.42 12.17
C GLU A 209 6.44 -10.73 10.89
N SER A 210 6.28 -9.41 11.01
CA SER A 210 6.14 -8.48 9.90
C SER A 210 7.28 -7.47 9.93
N ILE A 211 7.48 -6.77 8.82
CA ILE A 211 8.34 -5.59 8.81
C ILE A 211 7.56 -4.44 9.44
N ILE A 212 8.11 -3.86 10.49
CA ILE A 212 7.50 -2.78 11.26
C ILE A 212 8.07 -1.45 10.79
N ILE A 213 7.18 -0.49 10.53
CA ILE A 213 7.51 0.92 10.33
C ILE A 213 7.01 1.65 11.57
N ASP A 214 7.93 1.99 12.47
CA ASP A 214 7.60 2.46 13.80
C ASP A 214 7.93 3.95 13.97
N TYR A 215 6.89 4.77 14.10
CA TYR A 215 7.04 6.20 14.32
C TYR A 215 7.21 6.55 15.79
N ALA A 216 6.98 5.62 16.74
CA ALA A 216 7.14 5.88 18.17
C ALA A 216 8.57 6.30 18.55
N PHE A 217 9.55 5.89 17.74
CA PHE A 217 10.98 6.21 17.89
C PHE A 217 11.48 7.28 16.93
N THR A 218 10.59 8.06 16.32
CA THR A 218 10.96 9.12 15.36
C THR A 218 11.95 10.13 15.96
N ASP A 219 11.84 10.42 17.26
CA ASP A 219 12.69 11.34 18.03
C ASP A 219 14.17 10.91 18.09
N GLN A 220 14.46 9.65 17.79
CA GLN A 220 15.80 9.07 17.84
C GLN A 220 16.47 9.01 16.46
N LEU A 221 15.77 9.45 15.41
CA LEU A 221 16.21 9.27 14.03
C LEU A 221 16.78 10.57 13.45
N PRO A 222 17.78 10.47 12.55
CA PRO A 222 18.29 11.64 11.85
C PRO A 222 17.17 12.40 11.14
N GLY A 223 17.22 13.74 11.15
CA GLY A 223 16.24 14.58 10.48
C GLY A 223 14.85 14.59 11.13
N TYR A 224 14.72 14.10 12.36
CA TYR A 224 13.56 14.37 13.21
C TYR A 224 13.35 15.87 13.41
N ARG A 225 12.08 16.28 13.39
CA ARG A 225 11.63 17.64 13.69
C ARG A 225 10.48 17.57 14.67
N ARG A 226 10.61 18.30 15.79
CA ARG A 226 9.61 18.27 16.86
C ARG A 226 8.18 18.42 16.33
N MET A 227 7.94 19.44 15.51
CA MET A 227 6.74 19.50 14.67
C MET A 227 7.15 19.31 13.21
N PRO A 228 6.49 18.40 12.46
CA PRO A 228 5.26 17.68 12.83
C PRO A 228 5.47 16.29 13.47
N ASP A 229 6.70 15.80 13.62
CA ASP A 229 6.96 14.38 13.85
C ASP A 229 6.49 13.88 15.23
N VAL A 230 6.43 14.75 16.26
CA VAL A 230 5.91 14.37 17.60
C VAL A 230 4.49 13.81 17.55
N MET A 231 3.66 14.25 16.58
CA MET A 231 2.28 13.77 16.45
C MET A 231 2.21 12.29 16.06
N ALA A 232 3.15 11.81 15.24
CA ALA A 232 3.20 10.39 14.86
C ALA A 232 3.88 9.53 15.93
N GLY A 233 4.73 10.15 16.75
CA GLY A 233 5.52 9.50 17.79
C GLY A 233 4.74 9.05 19.02
N ARG A 234 5.49 8.53 20.00
CA ARG A 234 4.95 7.96 21.25
C ARG A 234 4.14 8.95 22.10
N ASP A 235 4.47 10.23 22.01
CA ASP A 235 3.78 11.32 22.73
C ASP A 235 2.55 11.85 21.96
N GLY A 236 2.27 11.27 20.79
CA GLY A 236 1.14 11.59 19.93
C GLY A 236 0.26 10.37 19.69
N PHE A 237 0.06 10.01 18.42
CA PHE A 237 -0.79 8.91 17.98
C PHE A 237 -0.16 7.53 18.09
N ALA A 238 1.14 7.45 18.43
CA ALA A 238 1.91 6.21 18.51
C ALA A 238 1.67 5.32 17.27
N ILE A 239 1.94 5.89 16.09
CA ILE A 239 1.69 5.23 14.82
C ILE A 239 2.67 4.08 14.65
N ARG A 240 2.13 2.89 14.38
CA ARG A 240 2.89 1.70 14.04
C ARG A 240 2.26 1.07 12.81
N ASP A 241 3.03 1.00 11.73
CA ASP A 241 2.61 0.22 10.57
C ASP A 241 3.30 -1.15 10.58
N GLU A 242 2.65 -2.15 10.03
CA GLU A 242 3.26 -3.44 9.70
C GLU A 242 2.97 -3.80 8.24
N ILE A 243 4.00 -4.25 7.53
CA ILE A 243 3.91 -4.64 6.11
C ILE A 243 4.33 -6.09 5.92
N ARG A 244 3.69 -6.74 4.94
CA ARG A 244 4.06 -8.07 4.42
C ARG A 244 4.05 -8.05 2.90
N MET A 245 4.94 -8.84 2.30
CA MET A 245 5.13 -8.86 0.86
C MET A 245 4.05 -9.70 0.18
N ILE A 246 3.32 -9.11 -0.77
CA ILE A 246 2.46 -9.87 -1.69
C ILE A 246 3.34 -10.55 -2.74
N TYR A 247 4.16 -9.77 -3.44
CA TYR A 247 5.23 -10.25 -4.33
C TYR A 247 6.34 -9.19 -4.37
N PRO A 248 7.55 -9.47 -4.90
CA PRO A 248 8.63 -8.49 -4.94
C PRO A 248 8.16 -7.16 -5.53
N GLY A 249 8.37 -6.06 -4.80
CA GLY A 249 7.93 -4.74 -5.23
C GLY A 249 6.48 -4.40 -4.85
N PHE A 250 5.72 -5.28 -4.21
CA PHE A 250 4.36 -5.00 -3.74
C PHE A 250 4.11 -5.51 -2.32
N TYR A 251 3.80 -4.60 -1.40
CA TYR A 251 3.53 -4.90 0.00
C TYR A 251 2.12 -4.47 0.39
N LEU A 252 1.49 -5.30 1.22
CA LEU A 252 0.27 -4.97 1.94
C LEU A 252 0.63 -4.48 3.33
N GLY A 253 0.12 -3.31 3.69
CA GLY A 253 0.37 -2.66 4.96
C GLY A 253 -0.89 -2.52 5.80
N ARG A 254 -0.69 -2.52 7.12
CA ARG A 254 -1.72 -2.25 8.13
C ARG A 254 -1.20 -1.20 9.08
N ALA A 255 -1.97 -0.12 9.26
CA ALA A 255 -1.63 0.98 10.15
C ALA A 255 -2.39 0.86 11.47
N TYR A 256 -1.68 1.10 12.56
CA TYR A 256 -2.21 1.08 13.92
C TYR A 256 -1.92 2.39 14.64
N MET A 257 -2.87 2.84 15.45
CA MET A 257 -2.72 3.97 16.37
C MET A 257 -2.97 3.46 17.78
N ASP A 258 -1.98 3.57 18.66
CA ASP A 258 -2.01 2.96 20.00
C ASP A 258 -2.53 1.51 20.00
N ARG A 259 -1.99 0.69 19.08
CA ARG A 259 -2.35 -0.73 18.87
C ARG A 259 -3.77 -1.00 18.34
N VAL A 260 -4.57 0.03 18.11
CA VAL A 260 -5.88 -0.10 17.44
C VAL A 260 -5.68 -0.06 15.92
N PHE A 261 -6.24 -1.03 15.19
CA PHE A 261 -6.22 -1.04 13.73
C PHE A 261 -7.00 0.16 13.17
N VAL A 262 -6.40 0.87 12.22
CA VAL A 262 -6.99 2.09 11.62
C VAL A 262 -7.31 1.91 10.15
N VAL A 263 -6.33 1.48 9.35
CA VAL A 263 -6.47 1.44 7.89
C VAL A 263 -5.47 0.47 7.26
N ASN A 264 -5.83 -0.04 6.06
CA ASN A 264 -4.89 -0.76 5.21
C ASN A 264 -4.25 0.20 4.20
N PHE A 265 -3.02 -0.08 3.83
CA PHE A 265 -2.31 0.68 2.81
C PHE A 265 -1.47 -0.25 1.95
N LEU A 266 -0.96 0.29 0.86
CA LEU A 266 -0.14 -0.43 -0.11
C LEU A 266 1.20 0.26 -0.28
N LEU A 267 2.22 -0.51 -0.66
CA LEU A 267 3.48 0.01 -1.16
C LEU A 267 3.84 -0.72 -2.44
N TYR A 268 4.04 0.02 -3.52
CA TYR A 268 4.29 -0.51 -4.84
C TYR A 268 5.54 0.14 -5.47
N ASN A 269 6.39 -0.69 -6.07
CA ASN A 269 7.50 -0.28 -6.91
C ASN A 269 7.44 -1.12 -8.19
N LYS A 270 7.11 -0.46 -9.29
CA LYS A 270 6.84 -1.11 -10.58
C LYS A 270 8.09 -1.78 -11.14
N GLU A 271 9.24 -1.12 -11.04
CA GLU A 271 10.50 -1.59 -11.60
C GLU A 271 10.97 -2.88 -10.91
N ILE A 272 10.82 -2.97 -9.59
CA ILE A 272 11.10 -4.19 -8.82
C ILE A 272 10.08 -5.28 -9.20
N ALA A 273 8.80 -4.94 -9.26
CA ALA A 273 7.73 -5.90 -9.57
C ALA A 273 7.88 -6.54 -10.95
N GLU A 274 8.25 -5.75 -11.97
CA GLU A 274 8.47 -6.24 -13.33
C GLU A 274 9.75 -7.08 -13.42
N ARG A 275 10.86 -6.59 -12.85
CA ARG A 275 12.16 -7.27 -12.91
C ARG A 275 12.14 -8.64 -12.24
N ALA A 276 11.47 -8.77 -11.10
CA ALA A 276 11.51 -10.00 -10.29
C ALA A 276 10.43 -11.03 -10.66
N ARG A 277 9.49 -10.68 -11.55
CA ARG A 277 8.29 -11.49 -11.79
C ARG A 277 8.57 -12.90 -12.29
N GLU A 278 9.40 -13.02 -13.32
CA GLU A 278 9.66 -14.31 -13.94
C GLU A 278 10.26 -15.30 -12.93
N ASP A 279 11.28 -14.85 -12.19
CA ASP A 279 11.96 -15.68 -11.18
C ASP A 279 11.07 -16.01 -9.99
N PHE A 280 10.29 -15.04 -9.50
CA PHE A 280 9.41 -15.26 -8.35
C PHE A 280 8.25 -16.20 -8.69
N VAL A 281 7.64 -16.09 -9.87
CA VAL A 281 6.59 -17.03 -10.31
C VAL A 281 7.12 -18.45 -10.43
N LYS A 282 8.35 -18.63 -10.95
CA LYS A 282 8.96 -19.95 -11.11
C LYS A 282 9.38 -20.58 -9.80
N THR A 283 9.95 -19.80 -8.89
CA THR A 283 10.63 -20.34 -7.70
C THR A 283 9.82 -20.17 -6.42
N GLY A 284 8.99 -19.13 -6.33
CA GLY A 284 8.34 -18.69 -5.10
C GLY A 284 9.31 -18.23 -4.00
N LYS A 285 10.59 -18.01 -4.33
CA LYS A 285 11.63 -17.70 -3.34
C LYS A 285 11.96 -16.22 -3.36
N VAL A 286 12.10 -15.64 -2.17
CA VAL A 286 12.67 -14.32 -1.91
C VAL A 286 13.56 -14.40 -0.68
N GLN A 287 14.40 -13.40 -0.50
CA GLN A 287 15.04 -13.18 0.79
C GLN A 287 13.96 -12.87 1.84
N GLU A 288 14.03 -13.55 2.98
CA GLU A 288 13.21 -13.26 4.16
C GLU A 288 14.10 -12.61 5.21
N ASP A 289 13.80 -11.36 5.58
CA ASP A 289 14.57 -10.65 6.61
C ASP A 289 14.04 -10.90 8.02
N CYS A 290 12.74 -11.19 8.12
CA CYS A 290 12.05 -11.41 9.39
C CYS A 290 11.73 -12.89 9.60
N TRP A 291 11.48 -13.26 10.84
CA TRP A 291 11.15 -14.63 11.19
C TRP A 291 9.78 -15.03 10.60
N GLY A 292 9.79 -15.98 9.66
CA GLY A 292 8.60 -16.46 8.95
C GLY A 292 7.64 -17.33 9.76
N GLY A 293 7.93 -17.59 11.03
CA GLY A 293 7.15 -18.47 11.88
C GLY A 293 7.56 -19.94 11.80
N THR A 294 6.83 -20.80 12.52
CA THR A 294 7.07 -22.26 12.53
C THR A 294 6.35 -22.98 11.40
N GLN A 295 5.23 -22.44 10.93
CA GLN A 295 4.48 -22.98 9.80
C GLN A 295 5.17 -22.56 8.50
N GLN A 296 5.95 -23.48 7.92
CA GLN A 296 6.55 -23.27 6.61
C GLN A 296 5.46 -23.18 5.55
N ARG A 297 5.49 -22.14 4.71
CA ARG A 297 4.64 -22.10 3.52
C ARG A 297 5.01 -23.30 2.67
N VAL A 298 4.05 -24.20 2.46
CA VAL A 298 4.15 -25.16 1.38
C VAL A 298 4.08 -24.32 0.12
N ALA A 299 5.24 -23.94 -0.43
CA ALA A 299 5.31 -23.42 -1.77
C ALA A 299 4.68 -24.51 -2.63
N ALA A 300 3.41 -24.32 -3.00
CA ALA A 300 2.70 -25.25 -3.85
C ALA A 300 3.36 -25.18 -5.23
N ILE A 301 4.52 -25.81 -5.36
CA ILE A 301 5.02 -26.29 -6.63
C ILE A 301 3.98 -27.33 -7.01
N ARG A 302 2.95 -26.91 -7.75
CA ARG A 302 2.10 -27.84 -8.46
C ARG A 302 3.05 -28.62 -9.36
N SER A 303 3.43 -29.82 -8.92
CA SER A 303 3.93 -30.84 -9.82
C SER A 303 2.86 -30.97 -10.89
N GLN A 304 3.16 -30.54 -12.11
CA GLN A 304 2.34 -30.84 -13.26
C GLN A 304 2.32 -32.37 -13.37
N GLY A 305 1.19 -32.96 -13.02
CA GLY A 305 0.83 -34.34 -13.33
C GLY A 305 -0.16 -34.32 -14.48
#